data_AF-A0A9L0IRK6-F1
#
_entry.id   AF-A0A9L0IRK6-F1
#
_cell.length_a   1.000
_cell.length_b   1.000
_cell.length_c   1.000
_cell.angle_alpha   90.00
_cell.angle_beta   90.00
_cell.angle_gamma   90.00
#
_symmetry.space_group_name_H-M   'P 1'
#
loop_
_entity.id
_entity.type
_entity.pdbx_description
1 polymer ?
#
loop_
_entity_poly.entity_id
_entity_poly.type
_entity_poly.pdbx_seq_one_letter_code
_entity_poly.pdbx_strand_id
1 'polypeptide(L)'
;MAAPGPALCLFDVDGTLTPPRQKITKEMDDFLQKLRQKIKIGVVGGSDFEKVQEQLGNDVVEKYDYVFPENGLVAYKDGKLVCKQSIQGHLGEALIQDLINYCLSYISKIKLPKKRGTFIEFRNGMLNVSPIGRSCSQEERIEFHELDKKENIRQKFVADLQREFAGKGLTFSIGGQISFDVFPEGWDKRYCLRHVEKDGYKTIYFFGDKTMPSFPQPRRPAAAASEKAGASGSQRLSAERDLKAAARLNLPRHFQNTKAALSFQIMQHFFSTNVKKETLPLK
;
A
#
# COMPACT_ATOMS: atom_id res chain seq x y z
N MET A 1 30.23 -14.32 17.81
CA MET A 1 28.84 -13.93 17.51
C MET A 1 28.34 -14.79 16.38
N ALA A 2 27.17 -15.43 16.49
CA ALA A 2 26.61 -16.22 15.40
C ALA A 2 26.44 -15.34 14.14
N ALA A 3 26.75 -15.88 12.97
CA ALA A 3 26.49 -15.20 11.70
C ALA A 3 25.00 -14.82 11.64
N PRO A 4 24.64 -13.58 11.23
CA PRO A 4 23.24 -13.22 11.03
C PRO A 4 22.64 -14.22 10.04
N GLY A 5 21.47 -14.79 10.37
CA GLY A 5 20.83 -15.78 9.51
C GLY A 5 20.28 -15.18 8.22
N PRO A 6 19.69 -16.01 7.34
CA PRO A 6 19.19 -15.58 6.03
C PRO A 6 18.26 -14.38 6.16
N ALA A 7 18.42 -13.41 5.25
CA ALA A 7 17.61 -12.19 5.24
C ALA A 7 17.12 -11.84 3.83
N LEU A 8 16.06 -11.04 3.79
CA LEU A 8 15.42 -10.55 2.56
C LEU A 8 15.23 -9.03 2.66
N CYS A 9 15.51 -8.31 1.58
CA CYS A 9 15.13 -6.91 1.43
C CYS A 9 13.96 -6.79 0.45
N LEU A 10 12.82 -6.25 0.92
CA LEU A 10 11.69 -5.88 0.09
C LEU A 10 11.66 -4.37 -0.13
N PHE A 11 11.49 -3.95 -1.38
CA PHE A 11 11.44 -2.54 -1.77
C PHE A 11 10.08 -2.20 -2.35
N ASP A 12 9.49 -1.10 -1.91
CA ASP A 12 8.46 -0.41 -2.68
C ASP A 12 9.05 0.08 -4.02
N VAL A 13 8.22 0.30 -5.04
CA VAL A 13 8.69 0.70 -6.38
C VAL A 13 8.69 2.22 -6.50
N ASP A 14 7.50 2.80 -6.67
CA ASP A 14 7.30 4.24 -6.84
C ASP A 14 7.77 5.03 -5.61
N GLY A 15 8.54 6.10 -5.83
CA GLY A 15 9.06 6.97 -4.78
C GLY A 15 10.21 6.36 -3.96
N THR A 16 10.51 5.08 -4.15
CA THR A 16 11.54 4.35 -3.38
C THR A 16 12.69 3.92 -4.28
N LEU A 17 12.43 3.12 -5.32
CA LEU A 17 13.43 2.75 -6.32
C LEU A 17 13.47 3.72 -7.50
N THR A 18 12.33 4.32 -7.83
CA THR A 18 12.17 5.23 -8.96
C THR A 18 11.45 6.51 -8.53
N PRO A 19 11.66 7.64 -9.22
CA PRO A 19 10.72 8.75 -9.14
C PRO A 19 9.31 8.27 -9.57
N PRO A 20 8.22 8.84 -9.02
CA PRO A 20 6.87 8.38 -9.31
C PRO A 20 6.60 8.27 -10.82
N ARG A 21 6.18 7.09 -11.29
CA ARG A 21 5.89 6.75 -12.69
C ARG A 21 7.06 6.91 -13.67
N GLN A 22 8.29 6.90 -13.18
CA GLN A 22 9.49 6.93 -14.02
C GLN A 22 10.25 5.61 -13.95
N LYS A 23 11.15 5.44 -14.92
CA LYS A 23 12.05 4.28 -15.00
C LYS A 23 13.19 4.39 -13.99
N ILE A 24 13.64 3.24 -13.51
CA ILE A 24 14.81 3.11 -12.64
C ILE A 24 16.07 3.64 -13.36
N THR A 25 16.92 4.31 -12.60
CA THR A 25 18.21 4.76 -13.11
C THR A 25 19.19 3.60 -13.19
N LYS A 26 20.14 3.66 -14.13
CA LYS A 26 21.18 2.63 -14.26
C LYS A 26 21.99 2.46 -12.96
N GLU A 27 22.28 3.57 -12.27
CA GLU A 27 23.01 3.56 -11.00
C GLU A 27 22.26 2.77 -9.92
N MET A 28 20.94 2.97 -9.80
CA MET A 28 20.11 2.24 -8.84
C MET A 28 20.00 0.76 -9.19
N ASP A 29 19.81 0.44 -10.47
CA ASP A 29 19.75 -0.95 -10.95
C ASP A 29 21.08 -1.69 -10.68
N ASP A 30 22.22 -1.10 -11.07
CA ASP A 30 23.56 -1.64 -10.81
C ASP A 30 23.80 -1.85 -9.31
N PHE A 31 23.29 -0.94 -8.46
CA PHE A 31 23.38 -1.05 -7.01
C PHE A 31 22.58 -2.24 -6.48
N LEU A 32 21.32 -2.40 -6.89
CA LEU A 32 20.46 -3.50 -6.45
C LEU A 32 21.01 -4.85 -6.91
N GLN A 33 21.56 -4.95 -8.12
CA GLN A 33 22.21 -6.18 -8.59
C GLN A 33 23.46 -6.54 -7.76
N LYS A 34 24.25 -5.55 -7.34
CA LYS A 34 25.37 -5.77 -6.40
C LYS A 34 24.89 -6.17 -5.01
N LEU A 35 23.78 -5.61 -4.53
CA LEU A 35 23.17 -5.97 -3.25
C LEU A 35 22.67 -7.42 -3.26
N ARG A 36 22.04 -7.85 -4.37
CA ARG A 36 21.52 -9.20 -4.57
C ARG A 36 22.56 -10.31 -4.38
N GLN A 37 23.83 -10.03 -4.67
CA GLN A 37 24.94 -10.97 -4.46
C GLN A 37 25.20 -11.27 -2.97
N LYS A 38 24.67 -10.45 -2.04
CA LYS A 38 24.88 -10.58 -0.60
C LYS A 38 23.61 -10.96 0.15
N ILE A 39 22.45 -10.53 -0.34
CA ILE A 39 21.16 -10.72 0.31
C ILE A 39 20.08 -10.88 -0.76
N LYS A 40 19.07 -11.72 -0.51
CA LYS A 40 17.93 -11.84 -1.41
C LYS A 40 17.18 -10.50 -1.46
N ILE A 41 16.72 -10.12 -2.64
CA ILE A 41 15.96 -8.88 -2.85
C ILE A 41 14.63 -9.15 -3.54
N GLY A 42 13.63 -8.35 -3.21
CA GLY A 42 12.35 -8.38 -3.89
C GLY A 42 11.69 -7.01 -3.96
N VAL A 43 10.73 -6.88 -4.85
CA VAL A 43 9.94 -5.64 -5.02
C VAL A 43 8.47 -5.90 -4.77
N VAL A 44 7.77 -4.91 -4.22
CA VAL A 44 6.33 -4.95 -4.00
C VAL A 44 5.71 -3.60 -4.38
N GLY A 45 4.62 -3.62 -5.13
CA GLY A 45 3.95 -2.39 -5.57
C GLY A 45 2.46 -2.60 -5.77
N GLY A 46 1.67 -1.54 -5.66
CA GLY A 46 0.23 -1.59 -5.92
C GLY A 46 -0.14 -1.58 -7.41
N SER A 47 0.83 -1.34 -8.29
CA SER A 47 0.66 -1.34 -9.74
C SER A 47 0.58 -2.76 -10.31
N ASP A 48 0.00 -2.88 -11.51
CA ASP A 48 0.04 -4.11 -12.31
C ASP A 48 1.48 -4.46 -12.75
N PHE A 49 1.68 -5.67 -13.27
CA PHE A 49 3.00 -6.18 -13.63
C PHE A 49 3.62 -5.39 -14.79
N GLU A 50 2.81 -4.99 -15.77
CA GLU A 50 3.24 -4.21 -16.92
C GLU A 50 3.85 -2.88 -16.49
N LYS A 51 3.23 -2.15 -15.55
CA LYS A 51 3.83 -0.93 -14.98
C LYS A 51 5.11 -1.21 -14.22
N VAL A 52 5.17 -2.32 -13.47
CA VAL A 52 6.41 -2.71 -12.79
C VAL A 52 7.52 -2.96 -13.82
N GLN A 53 7.22 -3.56 -14.99
CA GLN A 53 8.16 -3.73 -16.09
C GLN A 53 8.58 -2.41 -16.74
N GLU A 54 7.64 -1.48 -16.97
CA GLU A 54 7.96 -0.14 -17.48
C GLU A 54 8.97 0.57 -16.58
N GLN A 55 8.82 0.41 -15.26
CA GLN A 55 9.66 1.07 -14.27
C GLN A 55 11.00 0.36 -14.03
N LEU A 56 11.02 -0.96 -13.93
CA LEU A 56 12.19 -1.73 -13.49
C LEU A 56 12.88 -2.50 -14.63
N GLY A 57 12.29 -2.51 -15.82
CA GLY A 57 12.74 -3.27 -16.98
C GLY A 57 11.88 -4.51 -17.24
N ASN A 58 11.80 -4.92 -18.52
CA ASN A 58 11.01 -6.09 -18.93
C ASN A 58 11.52 -7.40 -18.32
N ASP A 59 12.81 -7.43 -17.97
CA ASP A 59 13.54 -8.51 -17.30
C ASP A 59 13.45 -8.47 -15.77
N VAL A 60 12.48 -7.72 -15.20
CA VAL A 60 12.33 -7.56 -13.74
C VAL A 60 12.28 -8.87 -12.97
N VAL A 61 11.64 -9.91 -13.52
CA VAL A 61 11.53 -11.23 -12.85
C VAL A 61 12.87 -11.99 -12.79
N GLU A 62 13.83 -11.60 -13.63
CA GLU A 62 15.19 -12.14 -13.63
C GLU A 62 16.09 -11.34 -12.68
N LYS A 63 15.81 -10.03 -12.50
CA LYS A 63 16.58 -9.09 -11.69
C LYS A 63 16.36 -9.18 -10.18
N TYR A 64 15.19 -9.65 -9.77
CA TYR A 64 14.81 -9.76 -8.36
C TYR A 64 14.43 -11.20 -8.02
N ASP A 65 14.68 -11.61 -6.78
CA ASP A 65 14.32 -12.96 -6.32
C ASP A 65 12.80 -13.08 -6.11
N TYR A 66 12.14 -11.97 -5.75
CA TYR A 66 10.69 -11.86 -5.64
C TYR A 66 10.17 -10.61 -6.35
N VAL A 67 9.07 -10.75 -7.09
CA VAL A 67 8.36 -9.61 -7.69
C VAL A 67 6.89 -9.72 -7.33
N PHE A 68 6.36 -8.73 -6.61
CA PHE A 68 5.00 -8.70 -6.08
C PHE A 68 4.20 -7.50 -6.61
N PRO A 69 3.74 -7.54 -7.88
CA PRO A 69 2.75 -6.59 -8.38
C PRO A 69 1.42 -6.75 -7.64
N GLU A 70 0.58 -5.72 -7.71
CA GLU A 70 -0.73 -5.70 -7.06
C GLU A 70 -0.66 -6.13 -5.58
N ASN A 71 0.31 -5.59 -4.83
CA ASN A 71 0.59 -5.91 -3.43
C ASN A 71 0.97 -7.38 -3.14
N GLY A 72 1.30 -8.17 -4.17
CA GLY A 72 1.57 -9.60 -4.07
C GLY A 72 0.37 -10.49 -4.40
N LEU A 73 -0.73 -9.93 -4.92
CA LEU A 73 -1.80 -10.73 -5.51
C LEU A 73 -1.33 -11.45 -6.77
N VAL A 74 -0.40 -10.83 -7.48
CA VAL A 74 0.48 -11.50 -8.44
C VAL A 74 1.84 -11.67 -7.76
N ALA A 75 2.41 -12.86 -7.83
CA ALA A 75 3.68 -13.16 -7.20
C ALA A 75 4.59 -13.96 -8.13
N TYR A 76 5.78 -13.45 -8.35
CA TYR A 76 6.87 -14.17 -9.00
C TYR A 76 7.97 -14.46 -7.99
N LYS A 77 8.57 -15.65 -8.12
CA LYS A 77 9.73 -16.10 -7.35
C LYS A 77 10.69 -16.81 -8.28
N ASP A 78 11.97 -16.43 -8.23
CA ASP A 78 13.04 -17.02 -9.05
C ASP A 78 12.64 -17.11 -10.55
N GLY A 79 12.09 -16.01 -11.09
CA GLY A 79 11.65 -15.91 -12.49
C GLY A 79 10.30 -16.58 -12.82
N LYS A 80 9.68 -17.31 -11.88
CA LYS A 80 8.46 -18.09 -12.13
C LYS A 80 7.24 -17.48 -11.46
N LEU A 81 6.10 -17.51 -12.15
CA LEU A 81 4.81 -17.15 -11.57
C LEU A 81 4.42 -18.18 -10.50
N VAL A 82 4.23 -17.73 -9.27
CA VAL A 82 3.86 -18.56 -8.11
C VAL A 82 2.37 -18.47 -7.84
N CYS A 83 1.81 -17.26 -7.92
CA CYS A 83 0.42 -17.02 -7.53
C CYS A 83 -0.18 -15.88 -8.35
N LYS A 84 -1.46 -16.03 -8.69
CA LYS A 84 -2.33 -14.95 -9.17
C LYS A 84 -3.68 -15.10 -8.48
N GLN A 85 -4.09 -14.07 -7.74
CA GLN A 85 -5.34 -14.02 -6.99
C GLN A 85 -6.21 -12.89 -7.52
N SER A 86 -7.51 -13.12 -7.55
CA SER A 86 -8.51 -12.15 -8.00
C SER A 86 -9.58 -11.94 -6.95
N ILE A 87 -10.11 -10.72 -6.87
CA ILE A 87 -11.08 -10.32 -5.85
C ILE A 87 -12.36 -11.18 -5.91
N GLN A 88 -12.82 -11.53 -7.11
CA GLN A 88 -13.97 -12.42 -7.30
C GLN A 88 -13.67 -13.87 -6.91
N GLY A 89 -12.44 -14.34 -7.12
CA GLY A 89 -12.01 -15.66 -6.65
C GLY A 89 -11.96 -15.75 -5.12
N HIS A 90 -11.71 -14.63 -4.44
CA HIS A 90 -11.64 -14.57 -2.98
C HIS A 90 -12.99 -14.30 -2.30
N LEU A 91 -13.77 -13.34 -2.81
CA LEU A 91 -15.05 -12.92 -2.23
C LEU A 91 -16.26 -13.71 -2.74
N GLY A 92 -16.12 -14.32 -3.92
CA GLY A 92 -17.23 -14.96 -4.64
C GLY A 92 -18.10 -13.96 -5.41
N GLU A 93 -18.69 -14.45 -6.51
CA GLU A 93 -19.51 -13.64 -7.42
C GLU A 93 -20.72 -12.98 -6.76
N ALA A 94 -21.36 -13.66 -5.80
CA ALA A 94 -22.53 -13.12 -5.12
C ALA A 94 -22.21 -11.81 -4.37
N LEU A 95 -21.16 -11.81 -3.53
CA LEU A 95 -20.76 -10.62 -2.78
C LEU A 95 -20.24 -9.51 -3.71
N ILE A 96 -19.55 -9.87 -4.79
CA ILE A 96 -19.11 -8.90 -5.81
C ILE A 96 -20.31 -8.22 -6.47
N GLN A 97 -21.33 -8.98 -6.87
CA GLN A 97 -22.53 -8.42 -7.47
C GLN A 97 -23.31 -7.56 -6.48
N ASP A 98 -23.43 -7.96 -5.22
CA ASP A 98 -24.06 -7.14 -4.17
C ASP A 98 -23.36 -5.79 -4.02
N LEU A 99 -22.01 -5.78 -3.97
CA LEU A 99 -21.21 -4.56 -3.90
C LEU A 99 -21.42 -3.65 -5.12
N ILE A 100 -21.36 -4.23 -6.32
CA ILE A 100 -21.54 -3.49 -7.57
C ILE A 100 -22.95 -2.90 -7.64
N ASN A 101 -23.98 -3.70 -7.36
CA ASN A 101 -25.38 -3.28 -7.39
C ASN A 101 -25.66 -2.16 -6.39
N TYR A 102 -25.16 -2.31 -5.16
CA TYR A 102 -25.26 -1.25 -4.14
C TYR A 102 -24.58 0.03 -4.62
N CYS A 103 -23.35 -0.07 -5.14
CA CYS A 103 -22.60 1.10 -5.60
C CYS A 103 -23.31 1.80 -6.77
N LEU A 104 -23.80 1.06 -7.77
CA LEU A 104 -24.52 1.63 -8.90
C LEU A 104 -25.82 2.32 -8.46
N SER A 105 -26.58 1.68 -7.57
CA SER A 105 -27.81 2.25 -7.00
C SER A 105 -27.52 3.52 -6.21
N TYR A 106 -26.48 3.52 -5.38
CA TYR A 106 -26.06 4.68 -4.60
C TYR A 106 -25.62 5.83 -5.51
N ILE A 107 -24.74 5.57 -6.48
CA ILE A 107 -24.22 6.58 -7.43
C ILE A 107 -25.35 7.20 -8.26
N SER A 108 -26.38 6.43 -8.63
CA SER A 108 -27.52 6.94 -9.39
C SER A 108 -28.27 8.07 -8.66
N LYS A 109 -28.29 8.02 -7.32
CA LYS A 109 -29.01 8.96 -6.45
C LYS A 109 -28.23 10.23 -6.13
N ILE A 110 -26.89 10.21 -6.25
CA ILE A 110 -26.05 11.40 -6.03
C ILE A 110 -26.28 12.39 -7.18
N LYS A 111 -26.65 13.64 -6.88
CA LYS A 111 -26.67 14.73 -7.85
C LYS A 111 -25.32 15.43 -7.84
N LEU A 112 -24.69 15.53 -9.00
CA LEU A 112 -23.41 16.19 -9.20
C LEU A 112 -23.54 17.19 -10.35
N PRO A 113 -22.71 18.25 -10.39
CA PRO A 113 -22.67 19.16 -11.53
C PRO A 113 -22.40 18.43 -12.85
N LYS A 114 -21.55 17.38 -12.81
CA LYS A 114 -21.18 16.56 -13.96
C LYS A 114 -21.07 15.09 -13.55
N LYS A 115 -21.49 14.21 -14.46
CA LYS A 115 -21.22 12.77 -14.43
C LYS A 115 -20.66 12.35 -15.79
N ARG A 116 -19.75 11.38 -15.79
CA ARG A 116 -19.10 10.83 -16.98
C ARG A 116 -19.34 9.32 -17.00
N GLY A 117 -18.29 8.52 -17.17
CA GLY A 117 -18.37 7.06 -17.20
C GLY A 117 -17.29 6.41 -16.34
N THR A 118 -17.27 5.09 -16.33
CA THR A 118 -16.36 4.29 -15.48
C THR A 118 -16.55 4.64 -14.00
N PHE A 119 -17.79 4.51 -13.53
CA PHE A 119 -18.17 4.73 -12.13
C PHE A 119 -17.63 3.64 -11.20
N ILE A 120 -17.50 2.42 -11.72
CA ILE A 120 -16.87 1.29 -11.07
C ILE A 120 -15.86 0.75 -12.07
N GLU A 121 -14.58 0.75 -11.69
CA GLU A 121 -13.53 0.05 -12.42
C GLU A 121 -13.18 -1.22 -11.66
N PHE A 122 -13.39 -2.36 -12.32
CA PHE A 122 -13.03 -3.66 -11.81
C PHE A 122 -11.53 -3.92 -12.06
N ARG A 123 -10.77 -4.12 -10.99
CA ARG A 123 -9.36 -4.54 -11.06
C ARG A 123 -9.21 -5.92 -10.44
N ASN A 124 -8.08 -6.56 -10.71
CA ASN A 124 -7.84 -7.91 -10.20
C ASN A 124 -7.83 -7.94 -8.66
N GLY A 125 -7.26 -6.93 -7.98
CA GLY A 125 -7.26 -6.84 -6.52
C GLY A 125 -8.37 -6.03 -5.83
N MET A 126 -9.16 -5.26 -6.57
CA MET A 126 -10.02 -4.23 -5.97
C MET A 126 -11.09 -3.72 -6.93
N LEU A 127 -12.12 -3.09 -6.38
CA LEU A 127 -13.04 -2.23 -7.12
C LEU A 127 -12.66 -0.77 -6.86
N ASN A 128 -12.36 0.01 -7.90
CA ASN A 128 -12.22 1.47 -7.76
C ASN A 128 -13.57 2.12 -8.09
N VAL A 129 -14.16 2.81 -7.12
CA VAL A 129 -15.49 3.42 -7.22
C VAL A 129 -15.36 4.94 -7.26
N SER A 130 -15.98 5.58 -8.26
CA SER A 130 -15.95 7.02 -8.47
C SER A 130 -17.37 7.57 -8.71
N PRO A 131 -17.90 8.46 -7.84
CA PRO A 131 -19.22 9.05 -8.03
C PRO A 131 -19.37 9.88 -9.31
N ILE A 132 -18.33 10.63 -9.70
CA ILE A 132 -18.29 11.41 -10.94
C ILE A 132 -18.03 10.52 -12.17
N GLY A 133 -17.30 9.41 -11.99
CA GLY A 133 -16.80 8.55 -13.06
C GLY A 133 -15.36 8.89 -13.43
N ARG A 134 -14.52 7.86 -13.65
CA ARG A 134 -13.07 8.04 -13.89
C ARG A 134 -12.71 8.63 -15.25
N SER A 135 -13.63 8.63 -16.21
CA SER A 135 -13.41 9.22 -17.54
C SER A 135 -13.62 10.75 -17.58
N CYS A 136 -13.65 11.42 -16.42
CA CYS A 136 -13.75 12.87 -16.35
C CYS A 136 -12.45 13.58 -16.78
N SER A 137 -12.59 14.81 -17.28
CA SER A 137 -11.45 15.67 -17.62
C SER A 137 -10.69 16.10 -16.36
N GLN A 138 -9.53 16.73 -16.55
CA GLN A 138 -8.74 17.26 -15.44
C GLN A 138 -9.46 18.41 -14.73
N GLU A 139 -10.15 19.28 -15.47
CA GLU A 139 -10.94 20.39 -14.93
C GLU A 139 -12.13 19.87 -14.12
N GLU A 140 -12.82 18.86 -14.64
CA GLU A 140 -13.96 18.21 -13.98
C GLU A 140 -13.54 17.48 -12.70
N ARG A 141 -12.35 16.85 -12.73
CA ARG A 141 -11.72 16.23 -11.57
C ARG A 141 -11.45 17.24 -10.45
N ILE A 142 -10.93 18.42 -10.79
CA ILE A 142 -10.67 19.49 -9.83
C ILE A 142 -12.00 20.02 -9.26
N GLU A 143 -13.00 20.26 -10.12
CA GLU A 143 -14.33 20.70 -9.70
C GLU A 143 -14.99 19.72 -8.73
N PHE A 144 -14.98 18.41 -9.06
CA PHE A 144 -15.48 17.38 -8.15
C PHE A 144 -14.71 17.32 -6.85
N HIS A 145 -13.38 17.47 -6.89
CA HIS A 145 -12.57 17.41 -5.68
C HIS A 145 -12.90 18.53 -4.71
N GLU A 146 -13.10 19.75 -5.21
CA GLU A 146 -13.50 20.90 -4.38
C GLU A 146 -14.93 20.77 -3.86
N LEU A 147 -15.84 20.18 -4.64
CA LEU A 147 -17.19 19.83 -4.18
C LEU A 147 -17.15 18.75 -3.08
N ASP A 148 -16.38 17.69 -3.29
CA ASP A 148 -16.25 16.57 -2.36
C ASP A 148 -15.62 17.01 -1.03
N LYS A 149 -14.68 17.96 -1.03
CA LYS A 149 -14.17 18.57 0.22
C LYS A 149 -15.24 19.31 1.02
N LYS A 150 -16.21 19.93 0.34
CA LYS A 150 -17.29 20.69 0.99
C LYS A 150 -18.41 19.77 1.47
N GLU A 151 -18.78 18.80 0.64
CA GLU A 151 -19.97 17.96 0.86
C GLU A 151 -19.66 16.57 1.46
N ASN A 152 -18.37 16.17 1.47
CA ASN A 152 -17.86 14.89 1.95
C ASN A 152 -18.56 13.70 1.26
N ILE A 153 -18.76 13.77 -0.06
CA ILE A 153 -19.54 12.81 -0.85
C ILE A 153 -18.94 11.40 -0.72
N ARG A 154 -17.64 11.25 -1.00
CA ARG A 154 -16.94 9.95 -0.92
C ARG A 154 -16.91 9.41 0.50
N GLN A 155 -16.71 10.28 1.50
CA GLN A 155 -16.67 9.86 2.91
C GLN A 155 -18.03 9.31 3.37
N LYS A 156 -19.13 10.00 3.03
CA LYS A 156 -20.49 9.52 3.33
C LYS A 156 -20.77 8.18 2.65
N PHE A 157 -20.42 8.07 1.37
CA PHE A 157 -20.62 6.84 0.61
C PHE A 157 -19.82 5.67 1.20
N VAL A 158 -18.55 5.87 1.55
CA VAL A 158 -17.73 4.85 2.22
C VAL A 158 -18.31 4.47 3.59
N ALA A 159 -18.78 5.44 4.38
CA ALA A 159 -19.39 5.15 5.68
C ALA A 159 -20.67 4.30 5.56
N ASP A 160 -21.48 4.54 4.52
CA ASP A 160 -22.68 3.73 4.27
C ASP A 160 -22.32 2.33 3.74
N LEU A 161 -21.31 2.21 2.87
CA LEU A 161 -20.77 0.92 2.44
C LEU A 161 -20.22 0.09 3.61
N GLN A 162 -19.49 0.74 4.53
CA GLN A 162 -18.97 0.08 5.73
C GLN A 162 -20.10 -0.45 6.62
N ARG A 163 -21.22 0.26 6.71
CA ARG A 163 -22.40 -0.16 7.47
C ARG A 163 -23.11 -1.32 6.78
N GLU A 164 -23.37 -1.19 5.48
CA GLU A 164 -24.10 -2.19 4.68
C GLU A 164 -23.35 -3.52 4.62
N PHE A 165 -22.03 -3.48 4.39
CA PHE A 165 -21.19 -4.66 4.22
C PHE A 165 -20.37 -4.98 5.47
N ALA A 166 -20.85 -4.58 6.64
CA ALA A 166 -20.22 -4.88 7.93
C ALA A 166 -20.02 -6.40 8.10
N GLY A 167 -18.84 -6.82 8.53
CA GLY A 167 -18.51 -8.23 8.75
C GLY A 167 -18.20 -9.03 7.47
N LYS A 168 -18.20 -8.41 6.29
CA LYS A 168 -17.86 -9.09 5.01
C LYS A 168 -16.36 -9.08 4.67
N GLY A 169 -15.50 -8.64 5.60
CA GLY A 169 -14.05 -8.62 5.41
C GLY A 169 -13.59 -7.65 4.31
N LEU A 170 -14.21 -6.48 4.22
CA LEU A 170 -13.88 -5.45 3.23
C LEU A 170 -13.18 -4.26 3.88
N THR A 171 -12.19 -3.72 3.17
CA THR A 171 -11.50 -2.47 3.49
C THR A 171 -11.82 -1.43 2.41
N PHE A 172 -11.98 -0.19 2.85
CA PHE A 172 -12.29 0.95 1.99
C PHE A 172 -11.20 2.00 2.14
N SER A 173 -10.69 2.53 1.03
CA SER A 173 -9.62 3.54 1.04
C SER A 173 -9.95 4.69 0.12
N ILE A 174 -10.17 5.88 0.69
CA ILE A 174 -10.37 7.10 -0.10
C ILE A 174 -9.00 7.61 -0.57
N GLY A 175 -8.79 7.59 -1.88
CA GLY A 175 -7.52 7.95 -2.50
C GLY A 175 -7.69 8.97 -3.63
N GLY A 176 -6.71 9.85 -3.78
CA GLY A 176 -6.73 10.87 -4.83
C GLY A 176 -7.95 11.80 -4.76
N GLN A 177 -8.41 12.24 -5.92
CA GLN A 177 -9.38 13.35 -6.03
C GLN A 177 -10.83 12.92 -6.26
N ILE A 178 -11.07 11.76 -6.89
CA ILE A 178 -12.39 11.42 -7.44
C ILE A 178 -12.93 10.05 -7.06
N SER A 179 -12.12 9.18 -6.46
CA SER A 179 -12.51 7.78 -6.21
C SER A 179 -12.06 7.28 -4.85
N PHE A 180 -12.47 6.06 -4.55
CA PHE A 180 -12.01 5.25 -3.43
C PHE A 180 -11.93 3.79 -3.87
N ASP A 181 -11.08 3.01 -3.21
CA ASP A 181 -10.88 1.59 -3.48
C ASP A 181 -11.66 0.74 -2.47
N VAL A 182 -12.21 -0.37 -2.94
CA VAL A 182 -12.83 -1.44 -2.14
C VAL A 182 -12.07 -2.72 -2.40
N PHE A 183 -11.54 -3.34 -1.34
CA PHE A 183 -10.73 -4.55 -1.45
C PHE A 183 -10.87 -5.42 -0.20
N PRO A 184 -10.56 -6.72 -0.26
CA PRO A 184 -10.61 -7.57 0.92
C PRO A 184 -9.63 -7.12 2.00
N GLU A 185 -9.97 -7.36 3.26
CA GLU A 185 -9.10 -7.04 4.38
C GLU A 185 -7.73 -7.72 4.24
N GLY A 186 -6.66 -6.94 4.46
CA GLY A 186 -5.29 -7.42 4.35
C GLY A 186 -4.74 -7.52 2.92
N TRP A 187 -5.48 -7.07 1.89
CA TRP A 187 -4.98 -6.96 0.50
C TRP A 187 -4.18 -5.67 0.23
N ASP A 188 -3.57 -5.10 1.27
CA ASP A 188 -2.50 -4.11 1.15
C ASP A 188 -1.13 -4.78 0.99
N LYS A 189 -0.03 -4.01 0.99
CA LYS A 189 1.34 -4.54 0.77
C LYS A 189 1.74 -5.65 1.74
N ARG A 190 1.08 -5.79 2.90
CA ARG A 190 1.28 -6.93 3.82
C ARG A 190 0.89 -8.26 3.18
N TYR A 191 0.02 -8.27 2.17
CA TYR A 191 -0.40 -9.46 1.46
C TYR A 191 0.80 -10.27 0.94
N CYS A 192 1.83 -9.62 0.40
CA CYS A 192 3.01 -10.29 -0.16
C CYS A 192 3.82 -11.10 0.88
N LEU A 193 3.71 -10.78 2.17
CA LEU A 193 4.50 -11.43 3.22
C LEU A 193 4.20 -12.93 3.33
N ARG A 194 2.98 -13.36 2.96
CA ARG A 194 2.59 -14.78 2.92
C ARG A 194 3.46 -15.62 1.97
N HIS A 195 4.08 -14.99 0.98
CA HIS A 195 4.90 -15.66 -0.03
C HIS A 195 6.35 -15.85 0.40
N VAL A 196 6.77 -15.21 1.50
CA VAL A 196 8.18 -15.21 1.98
C VAL A 196 8.32 -15.71 3.42
N GLU A 197 7.23 -15.75 4.20
CA GLU A 197 7.27 -16.13 5.62
C GLU A 197 7.75 -17.57 5.86
N LYS A 198 7.59 -18.47 4.88
CA LYS A 198 7.96 -19.89 4.97
C LYS A 198 9.35 -20.19 4.40
N ASP A 199 10.05 -19.19 3.88
CA ASP A 199 11.32 -19.36 3.16
C ASP A 199 12.56 -19.31 4.08
N GLY A 200 12.37 -19.34 5.41
CA GLY A 200 13.45 -19.45 6.38
C GLY A 200 14.24 -18.16 6.63
N TYR A 201 13.73 -17.01 6.20
CA TYR A 201 14.33 -15.70 6.49
C TYR A 201 14.18 -15.35 7.98
N LYS A 202 15.31 -15.09 8.66
CA LYS A 202 15.31 -14.59 10.05
C LYS A 202 14.95 -13.10 10.13
N THR A 203 15.26 -12.35 9.08
CA THR A 203 14.96 -10.91 9.01
C THR A 203 14.46 -10.54 7.63
N ILE A 204 13.33 -9.84 7.58
CA ILE A 204 12.81 -9.20 6.37
C ILE A 204 12.88 -7.69 6.60
N TYR A 205 13.62 -6.99 5.74
CA TYR A 205 13.68 -5.53 5.71
C TYR A 205 12.68 -5.03 4.68
N PHE A 206 11.95 -3.97 5.01
CA PHE A 206 11.10 -3.26 4.06
C PHE A 206 11.57 -1.81 3.91
N PHE A 207 11.74 -1.36 2.66
CA PHE A 207 12.09 -0.01 2.29
C PHE A 207 10.94 0.63 1.49
N GLY A 208 10.45 1.79 1.92
CA GLY A 208 9.32 2.48 1.28
C GLY A 208 9.25 3.97 1.62
N ASP A 209 8.67 4.77 0.71
CA ASP A 209 8.53 6.23 0.83
C ASP A 209 7.36 6.61 1.78
N LYS A 210 6.28 5.83 1.78
CA LYS A 210 5.05 6.07 2.57
C LYS A 210 4.95 5.12 3.77
N THR A 211 5.92 5.18 4.66
CA THR A 211 5.97 4.36 5.89
C THR A 211 5.31 5.02 7.11
N MET A 212 4.81 6.24 6.97
CA MET A 212 4.14 6.97 8.06
C MET A 212 2.66 6.57 8.18
N PRO A 213 2.12 6.40 9.39
CA PRO A 213 0.69 6.21 9.58
C PRO A 213 -0.08 7.44 9.07
N SER A 214 -1.07 7.22 8.20
CA SER A 214 -1.98 8.27 7.77
C SER A 214 -2.99 8.57 8.89
N PHE A 215 -2.60 9.39 9.87
CA PHE A 215 -3.56 9.95 10.82
C PHE A 215 -4.36 11.07 10.12
N PRO A 216 -5.70 11.05 10.14
CA PRO A 216 -6.46 12.27 9.89
C PRO A 216 -6.06 13.27 10.98
N GLN A 217 -5.44 14.37 10.60
CA GLN A 217 -5.09 15.45 11.53
C GLN A 217 -6.40 15.98 12.16
N PRO A 218 -6.58 15.92 13.49
CA PRO A 218 -7.65 16.69 14.11
C PRO A 218 -7.33 18.17 13.89
N ARG A 219 -8.33 18.93 13.41
CA ARG A 219 -8.22 20.39 13.24
C ARG A 219 -7.73 20.99 14.55
N ARG A 220 -6.52 21.56 14.57
CA ARG A 220 -6.09 22.42 15.68
C ARG A 220 -6.87 23.74 15.62
N PRO A 221 -7.51 24.19 16.71
CA PRO A 221 -7.85 25.59 16.83
C PRO A 221 -6.56 26.40 16.98
N ALA A 222 -6.57 27.61 16.42
CA ALA A 222 -5.47 28.56 16.52
C ALA A 222 -5.23 28.98 17.98
N ALA A 223 -3.96 29.25 18.29
CA ALA A 223 -3.39 29.74 19.57
C ALA A 223 -3.07 28.67 20.63
N ALA A 224 -1.77 28.32 20.75
CA ALA A 224 -1.01 28.27 22.00
C ALA A 224 0.42 27.74 21.73
N ALA A 225 1.34 28.20 22.57
CA ALA A 225 2.79 28.13 22.42
C ALA A 225 3.41 26.73 22.52
N SER A 226 4.71 26.70 22.25
CA SER A 226 5.64 25.58 22.26
C SER A 226 5.52 24.62 23.44
N GLU A 227 5.50 23.32 23.15
CA GLU A 227 6.15 22.33 24.02
C GLU A 227 6.62 21.12 23.20
N LYS A 228 7.92 20.81 23.32
CA LYS A 228 8.58 19.65 22.72
C LYS A 228 8.15 18.39 23.49
N ALA A 229 7.22 17.61 22.95
CA ALA A 229 6.96 16.26 23.45
C ALA A 229 7.92 15.27 22.77
N GLY A 230 8.84 14.71 23.56
CA GLY A 230 9.86 13.76 23.13
C GLY A 230 9.28 12.43 22.65
N ALA A 231 9.85 11.93 21.54
CA ALA A 231 9.66 10.53 21.15
C ALA A 231 10.29 9.62 22.23
N SER A 232 9.51 8.66 22.72
CA SER A 232 9.92 7.67 23.73
C SER A 232 11.21 6.93 23.33
N GLY A 233 12.08 6.67 24.30
CA GLY A 233 13.42 6.10 24.10
C GLY A 233 13.49 4.74 23.40
N SER A 234 12.37 4.02 23.26
CA SER A 234 12.29 2.75 22.53
C SER A 234 12.31 2.93 21.01
N GLN A 235 11.70 4.00 20.47
CA GLN A 235 11.67 4.27 19.02
C GLN A 235 13.01 4.78 18.48
N ARG A 236 13.81 5.47 19.31
CA ARG A 236 15.16 5.93 18.94
C ARG A 236 16.15 4.76 18.77
N LEU A 237 16.03 3.73 19.60
CA LEU A 237 16.92 2.57 19.59
C LEU A 237 16.69 1.61 18.41
N SER A 238 15.46 1.54 17.86
CA SER A 238 15.22 0.74 16.64
C SER A 238 15.76 1.46 15.40
N ALA A 239 15.47 2.75 15.24
CA ALA A 239 15.94 3.53 14.10
C ALA A 239 17.49 3.57 13.99
N GLU A 240 18.22 3.62 15.11
CA GLU A 240 19.68 3.52 15.11
C GLU A 240 20.20 2.13 14.73
N ARG A 241 19.50 1.05 15.09
CA ARG A 241 19.83 -0.32 14.68
C ARG A 241 19.56 -0.53 13.18
N ASP A 242 18.47 0.03 12.70
CA ASP A 242 18.04 -0.04 11.30
C ASP A 242 18.96 0.80 10.38
N LEU A 243 19.41 1.99 10.83
CA LEU A 243 20.49 2.75 10.17
C LEU A 243 21.84 2.01 10.19
N LYS A 244 22.17 1.31 11.27
CA LYS A 244 23.38 0.47 11.33
C LYS A 244 23.28 -0.74 10.40
N ALA A 245 22.10 -1.30 10.17
CA ALA A 245 21.88 -2.35 9.18
C ALA A 245 22.03 -1.81 7.75
N ALA A 246 21.46 -0.65 7.45
CA ALA A 246 21.66 0.07 6.19
C ALA A 246 23.14 0.42 5.94
N ALA A 247 23.86 0.84 6.99
CA ALA A 247 25.30 1.12 6.95
C ALA A 247 26.14 -0.15 6.75
N ARG A 248 25.76 -1.29 7.36
CA ARG A 248 26.41 -2.60 7.12
C ARG A 248 26.20 -3.12 5.70
N LEU A 249 25.10 -2.74 5.05
CA LEU A 249 24.78 -3.10 3.67
C LEU A 249 25.35 -2.10 2.63
N ASN A 250 26.03 -1.02 3.06
CA ASN A 250 26.50 0.08 2.20
C ASN A 250 25.39 0.63 1.28
N LEU A 251 24.16 0.77 1.78
CA LEU A 251 23.07 1.35 1.00
C LEU A 251 23.36 2.83 0.65
N PRO A 252 22.99 3.34 -0.55
CA PRO A 252 23.15 4.74 -0.95
C PRO A 252 22.53 5.71 0.06
N ARG A 253 23.04 6.95 0.13
CA ARG A 253 22.55 7.99 1.05
C ARG A 253 21.04 8.22 0.98
N HIS A 254 20.43 8.02 -0.19
CA HIS A 254 18.97 8.08 -0.37
C HIS A 254 18.19 7.09 0.53
N PHE A 255 18.71 5.87 0.72
CA PHE A 255 18.13 4.86 1.62
C PHE A 255 18.52 5.06 3.09
N GLN A 256 19.62 5.78 3.35
CA GLN A 256 20.05 6.10 4.71
C GLN A 256 19.23 7.27 5.30
N ASN A 257 18.74 8.18 4.44
CA ASN A 257 17.92 9.33 4.82
C ASN A 257 16.42 9.03 4.91
N THR A 258 15.96 7.96 4.27
CA THR A 258 14.62 7.41 4.50
C THR A 258 14.62 6.73 5.87
N LYS A 259 13.76 7.16 6.81
CA LYS A 259 13.60 6.54 8.14
C LYS A 259 13.00 5.11 8.08
N ALA A 260 13.23 4.37 7.00
CA ALA A 260 12.39 3.30 6.50
C ALA A 260 13.13 1.98 6.38
N ALA A 261 13.71 1.50 7.48
CA ALA A 261 13.95 0.08 7.64
C ALA A 261 13.08 -0.35 8.82
N LEU A 262 11.94 -0.98 8.54
CA LEU A 262 11.19 -1.70 9.56
C LEU A 262 11.66 -3.15 9.55
N SER A 263 12.14 -3.64 10.69
CA SER A 263 12.34 -5.07 10.90
C SER A 263 10.99 -5.79 11.12
N PHE A 264 10.95 -7.09 10.85
CA PHE A 264 9.77 -7.96 10.88
C PHE A 264 8.83 -7.75 12.09
N GLN A 265 9.37 -7.65 13.32
CA GLN A 265 8.58 -7.39 14.54
C GLN A 265 7.90 -6.02 14.52
N ILE A 266 8.55 -5.03 13.92
CA ILE A 266 8.06 -3.65 13.85
C ILE A 266 6.97 -3.55 12.79
N MET A 267 7.06 -4.22 11.63
CA MET A 267 5.95 -4.20 10.65
C MET A 267 4.67 -4.82 11.22
N GLN A 268 4.75 -5.95 11.93
CA GLN A 268 3.56 -6.50 12.59
C GLN A 268 3.01 -5.55 13.66
N HIS A 269 3.85 -4.89 14.46
CA HIS A 269 3.40 -4.01 15.54
C HIS A 269 2.93 -2.61 15.06
N PHE A 270 3.58 -2.01 14.07
CA PHE A 270 3.21 -0.70 13.50
C PHE A 270 1.86 -0.74 12.79
N PHE A 271 1.52 -1.87 12.16
CA PHE A 271 0.23 -2.01 11.46
C PHE A 271 -0.85 -2.71 12.31
N SER A 272 -0.48 -3.38 13.41
CA SER A 272 -1.43 -3.97 14.38
C SER A 272 -1.96 -2.95 15.40
N THR A 273 -1.20 -1.89 15.71
CA THR A 273 -1.63 -0.83 16.65
C THR A 273 -2.82 0.02 16.15
N ASN A 274 -3.27 -0.18 14.90
CA ASN A 274 -4.51 0.40 14.36
C ASN A 274 -5.75 -0.51 14.50
N VAL A 275 -5.63 -1.66 15.15
CA VAL A 275 -6.78 -2.47 15.55
C VAL A 275 -6.87 -2.42 17.08
N LYS A 276 -7.49 -1.36 17.62
CA LYS A 276 -8.00 -1.44 18.99
C LYS A 276 -9.08 -2.51 18.99
N LYS A 277 -8.74 -3.70 19.51
CA LYS A 277 -9.74 -4.65 20.02
C LYS A 277 -10.41 -3.99 21.23
N GLU A 278 -11.50 -3.27 21.00
CA GLU A 278 -12.49 -3.07 22.06
C GLU A 278 -13.15 -4.42 22.30
N THR A 279 -12.66 -5.11 23.33
CA THR A 279 -13.35 -6.24 23.93
C THR A 279 -14.40 -5.66 24.87
N LEU A 280 -15.66 -5.67 24.43
CA LEU A 280 -16.79 -5.46 25.33
C LEU A 280 -17.04 -6.75 26.13
N PRO A 281 -17.27 -6.67 27.45
CA PRO A 281 -17.58 -7.84 28.26
C PRO A 281 -19.00 -8.31 27.95
N LEU A 282 -19.14 -9.60 27.65
CA LEU A 282 -20.43 -10.28 27.56
C LEU A 282 -21.16 -10.19 28.91
N LYS A 283 -22.39 -9.68 28.88
CA LYS A 283 -23.47 -10.00 29.82
C LYS A 283 -24.57 -10.67 29.04
#